data_AF-A0A661QNE3-F1
#
_entry.id   AF-A0A661QNE3-F1
#
_cell.length_a   1.000
_cell.length_b   1.000
_cell.length_c   1.000
_cell.angle_alpha   90.00
_cell.angle_beta   90.00
_cell.angle_gamma   90.00
#
_symmetry.space_group_name_H-M   'P 1'
#
loop_
_entity.id
_entity.type
_entity.pdbx_description
1 polymer ?
#
loop_
_entity_poly.entity_id
_entity_poly.type
_entity_poly.pdbx_seq_one_letter_code
_entity_poly.pdbx_strand_id
1 'polypeptide(L)' 'MGSVDELILRATKEIVVKFIETGRVGPAGFHEMFKTVYNTIEKIVKDSQQPPEQDTETTNS' A
#
# COMPACT_ATOMS: atom_id res chain seq x y z
N MET A 1 -17.97 -2.69 8.22
CA MET A 1 -16.80 -2.45 7.35
C MET A 1 -15.61 -3.09 8.02
N GLY A 2 -14.80 -3.87 7.29
CA GLY A 2 -13.59 -4.50 7.83
C GLY A 2 -12.59 -3.45 8.34
N SER A 3 -11.63 -3.88 9.17
CA SER A 3 -10.58 -2.96 9.65
C SER A 3 -9.75 -2.42 8.48
N VAL A 4 -9.03 -1.32 8.69
CA VAL A 4 -8.11 -0.78 7.68
C VAL A 4 -7.10 -1.84 7.24
N ASP A 5 -6.58 -2.64 8.18
CA ASP A 5 -5.67 -3.75 7.89
C ASP A 5 -6.32 -4.82 7.00
N GLU A 6 -7.59 -5.16 7.25
CA GLU A 6 -8.34 -6.11 6.44
C GLU A 6 -8.51 -5.59 5.00
N LEU A 7 -8.79 -4.28 4.85
CA LEU A 7 -8.91 -3.64 3.54
C LEU A 7 -7.57 -3.64 2.78
N ILE A 8 -6.45 -3.36 3.46
CA ILE A 8 -5.11 -3.43 2.89
C ILE A 8 -4.80 -4.86 2.41
N LEU A 9 -5.05 -5.87 3.25
CA LEU A 9 -4.79 -7.26 2.90
C LEU A 9 -5.67 -7.74 1.74
N ARG A 10 -6.95 -7.36 1.72
CA ARG A 10 -7.87 -7.71 0.63
C ARG A 10 -7.42 -7.10 -0.70
N ALA A 11 -7.08 -5.82 -0.71
CA ALA A 11 -6.60 -5.13 -1.91
C ALA A 11 -5.27 -5.74 -2.41
N THR A 12 -4.35 -6.02 -1.49
CA THR A 12 -3.07 -6.69 -1.80
C THR A 12 -3.31 -8.04 -2.48
N LYS A 13 -4.18 -8.87 -1.90
CA LYS A 13 -4.54 -10.18 -2.45
C LYS A 13 -5.12 -10.07 -3.86
N GLU A 14 -6.08 -9.17 -4.08
CA GLU A 14 -6.75 -9.00 -5.39
C GLU A 14 -5.77 -8.58 -6.49
N ILE A 15 -4.85 -7.66 -6.22
CA ILE A 15 -3.84 -7.19 -7.19
C ILE A 15 -2.85 -8.32 -7.53
N VAL A 16 -2.32 -9.00 -6.52
CA VAL A 16 -1.31 -10.06 -6.72
C VAL A 16 -1.92 -11.25 -7.48
N VAL A 17 -3.15 -11.66 -7.14
CA VAL A 17 -3.87 -12.70 -7.88
C VAL A 17 -4.07 -12.27 -9.33
N LYS A 18 -4.43 -11.01 -9.60
CA LYS A 18 -4.57 -10.49 -10.97
C LYS A 18 -3.26 -10.55 -11.75
N PHE A 19 -2.13 -10.24 -11.13
CA PHE A 19 -0.82 -10.38 -11.78
C PHE A 19 -0.48 -11.83 -12.12
N ILE A 20 -0.89 -12.78 -11.29
CA ILE A 20 -0.72 -14.21 -11.57
C ILE A 20 -1.65 -14.68 -12.69
N GLU A 21 -2.94 -14.33 -12.63
CA GLU A 21 -3.93 -14.68 -13.66
C GLU A 21 -3.56 -14.14 -15.05
N THR A 22 -2.94 -12.95 -15.10
CA THR A 22 -2.51 -12.31 -16.35
C THR A 22 -1.11 -12.75 -16.80
N GLY A 23 -0.45 -13.64 -16.06
CA GLY A 23 0.89 -14.15 -16.38
C GLY A 23 2.02 -13.13 -16.18
N ARG A 24 1.75 -11.99 -15.51
CA ARG A 24 2.77 -10.97 -15.19
C ARG A 24 3.70 -11.41 -14.07
N VAL A 25 3.21 -12.26 -13.16
CA VAL A 25 3.97 -12.82 -12.05
C VAL A 25 3.67 -14.32 -11.97
N GLY A 26 4.69 -15.17 -11.92
CA GLY A 26 4.49 -16.59 -11.67
C GLY A 26 4.29 -16.90 -10.18
N PRO A 27 3.76 -18.07 -9.79
CA PRO A 27 3.59 -18.46 -8.39
C PRO A 27 4.87 -18.37 -7.56
N ALA A 28 6.03 -18.65 -8.16
CA ALA A 28 7.33 -18.53 -7.48
C ALA A 28 7.67 -17.09 -7.06
N GLY A 29 7.15 -16.08 -7.77
CA GLY A 29 7.33 -14.66 -7.46
C GLY A 29 6.30 -14.10 -6.47
N PHE A 30 5.34 -14.93 -6.01
CA PHE A 30 4.25 -14.49 -5.15
C PHE A 30 4.74 -13.78 -3.89
N HIS A 31 5.71 -14.36 -3.19
CA HIS A 31 6.15 -13.86 -1.89
C HIS A 31 6.67 -12.42 -1.95
N GLU A 32 7.59 -12.15 -2.87
CA GLU A 32 8.17 -10.82 -3.05
C GLU A 32 7.16 -9.82 -3.61
N MET A 33 6.32 -10.26 -4.55
CA MET A 33 5.28 -9.39 -5.12
C MET A 33 4.23 -9.00 -4.07
N PHE A 34 3.81 -9.94 -3.22
CA PHE A 34 2.83 -9.67 -2.18
C PHE A 34 3.35 -8.64 -1.18
N LYS A 35 4.59 -8.76 -0.72
CA LYS A 35 5.23 -7.75 0.15
C LYS A 35 5.31 -6.39 -0.53
N THR A 36 5.71 -6.35 -1.80
CA THR A 36 5.86 -5.10 -2.56
C THR A 36 4.52 -4.37 -2.68
N VAL A 37 3.46 -5.08 -3.07
CA VAL A 37 2.11 -4.51 -3.19
C VAL A 37 1.56 -4.10 -1.83
N TYR A 38 1.73 -4.94 -0.80
CA TYR A 38 1.28 -4.64 0.57
C TYR A 38 1.90 -3.34 1.08
N ASN A 39 3.22 -3.22 1.03
CA ASN A 39 3.94 -2.03 1.51
C ASN A 39 3.52 -0.76 0.76
N THR A 40 3.25 -0.88 -0.55
CA THR A 40 2.78 0.24 -1.37
C THR A 40 1.42 0.74 -0.89
N ILE A 41 0.47 -0.17 -0.70
CA ILE A 41 -0.89 0.18 -0.25
C ILE A 41 -0.86 0.69 1.18
N GLU A 42 -0.16 -0.02 2.07
CA GLU A 42 -0.05 0.34 3.48
C GLU A 42 0.51 1.77 3.64
N LYS A 43 1.57 2.09 2.89
CA LYS A 43 2.14 3.44 2.89
C LYS A 43 1.14 4.49 2.46
N ILE A 44 0.47 4.30 1.31
CA ILE A 44 -0.53 5.26 0.82
C ILE A 44 -1.64 5.49 1.84
N VAL A 45 -2.12 4.41 2.47
CA VAL A 45 -3.18 4.50 3.48
C VAL A 45 -2.70 5.24 4.73
N LYS A 46 -1.52 4.92 5.25
CA LYS A 46 -0.94 5.57 6.43
C LYS A 46 -0.64 7.05 6.17
N ASP A 47 -0.03 7.37 5.02
CA ASP A 47 0.27 8.74 4.60
C ASP A 47 -1.02 9.57 4.46
N SER A 48 -2.13 8.94 4.02
CA SER A 48 -3.44 9.60 3.92
C SER A 48 -4.13 9.85 5.27
N GLN A 49 -3.66 9.22 6.36
CA GLN A 49 -4.17 9.44 7.71
C GLN A 49 -3.33 10.47 8.49
N GLN A 50 -2.18 10.88 7.96
CA GLN A 50 -1.36 11.91 8.58
C GLN A 50 -1.99 13.29 8.28
N PRO A 51 -2.26 14.13 9.29
CA PRO A 51 -2.66 15.51 9.04
C PRO A 51 -1.58 16.20 8.21
N PRO A 52 -1.92 17.11 7.28
CA PRO A 52 -0.92 17.87 6.55
C PRO A 52 -0.03 18.57 7.58
N GLU A 53 1.27 18.27 7.54
CA GLU A 53 2.26 18.95 8.38
C GLU A 53 2.16 20.46 8.10
N GLN A 54 1.96 21.23 9.17
CA GLN A 54 1.96 22.69 9.09
C GLN A 54 3.35 23.14 8.65
N ASP A 55 3.44 23.73 7.46
CA ASP A 55 4.55 24.58 7.05
C ASP A 55 4.72 25.67 8.13
N THR A 56 5.66 25.47 9.05
CA THR A 56 6.06 26.52 9.99
C THR A 56 6.95 27.50 9.22
N GLU A 57 6.31 28.54 8.73
CA GLU A 57 6.91 29.76 8.19
C GLU A 57 7.94 30.30 9.19
N THR A 58 9.23 29.98 8.98
CA THR A 58 10.31 30.58 9.75
C THR A 58 10.53 31.99 9.20
N THR A 59 9.77 32.95 9.71
CA THR A 59 10.07 34.38 9.59
C THR A 59 11.25 34.67 10.52
N ASN A 60 12.48 34.64 10.00
CA ASN A 60 13.64 35.16 10.74
C ASN A 60 13.81 36.65 10.45
N SER A 61 13.94 37.37 11.56
CA SER A 61 14.02 38.83 11.75
C SER A 61 15.19 39.52 11.08
#